data_AF-A0AAJ6B2Z2-F1
#
_entry.id   AF-A0AAJ6B2Z2-F1
#
_cell.length_a   1.000
_cell.length_b   1.000
_cell.length_c   1.000
_cell.angle_alpha   90.00
_cell.angle_beta   90.00
_cell.angle_gamma   90.00
#
_symmetry.space_group_name_H-M   'P 1'
#
loop_
_entity.id
_entity.type
_entity.pdbx_description
1 polymer ?
#
loop_
_entity_poly.entity_id
_entity_poly.type
_entity_poly.pdbx_seq_one_letter_code
_entity_poly.pdbx_strand_id
1 'polypeptide(L)'
;MKSHRNPLRRFAALAAVAAIVTSAFAFATTATAAVPEPAVSAPFSAPLCEGSTTSNPRAASGPVSDLSRVFGQRLTDYNAGRMVVLYDVMGENGTAPPICGTRYVEGVGAVSEWMYCTDFTSHTCSTTDASGRLTEEGVVVPGMEDLDTNPRLSADQERLIRYLLTTEIRMIDSDGAHLTANGTLRERQTRQRAIWCVSDEMSDLPVYVQRFCLTNLTDAQQQAMLDSIPADPVLNPTLELAGGETAVAVGEEVRITLETNVTGLPITIDAPGATVAVCATSADAATYSGGELLIDAAAGATVSVDLCLTWSAAGDHTVTVGAESVGATADQLHWVQSPGIVGGVPCQVYSAFSSTAPAGVSAALDVPVTGTTEPTPTPTPTPTPTATPEPTPTPTPTATPEPSETPTPTPSETVAPTPEPTPTTPGSVGGESDGPDGALAVTGGVIGWGTAFVGAAAVALGVIVLLARRREVEKV
;
A
#
# COMPACT_ATOMS: atom_id res chain seq x y z
N MET A 1 14.67 -66.05 -71.89
CA MET A 1 16.03 -66.30 -71.36
C MET A 1 16.00 -65.96 -69.87
N LYS A 2 15.91 -66.98 -68.99
CA LYS A 2 17.00 -67.45 -68.07
C LYS A 2 17.59 -66.29 -67.25
N SER A 3 17.64 -66.28 -65.91
CA SER A 3 17.82 -67.40 -64.99
C SER A 3 17.69 -66.94 -63.52
N HIS A 4 16.85 -67.65 -62.76
CA HIS A 4 17.03 -68.16 -61.40
C HIS A 4 17.87 -67.46 -60.30
N ARG A 5 17.26 -67.53 -59.09
CA ARG A 5 17.80 -67.92 -57.75
C ARG A 5 17.98 -66.82 -56.70
N ASN A 6 17.01 -66.79 -55.78
CA ASN A 6 17.21 -66.68 -54.31
C ASN A 6 18.14 -67.84 -53.82
N PRO A 7 18.81 -67.82 -52.62
CA PRO A 7 18.34 -67.21 -51.36
C PRO A 7 19.40 -66.74 -50.28
N LEU A 8 18.90 -66.02 -49.27
CA LEU A 8 19.16 -66.10 -47.81
C LEU A 8 20.55 -65.85 -47.13
N ARG A 9 20.45 -64.98 -46.10
CA ARG A 9 21.19 -64.85 -44.82
C ARG A 9 22.45 -63.97 -44.80
N ARG A 10 22.42 -62.90 -43.99
CA ARG A 10 22.89 -62.87 -42.58
C ARG A 10 22.60 -61.51 -41.90
N PHE A 11 21.97 -61.60 -40.73
CA PHE A 11 22.12 -60.83 -39.49
C PHE A 11 22.13 -59.28 -39.46
N ALA A 12 21.22 -58.75 -38.61
CA ALA A 12 21.40 -57.65 -37.65
C ALA A 12 21.69 -56.25 -38.22
N ALA A 13 21.14 -55.13 -37.74
CA ALA A 13 20.31 -54.81 -36.58
C ALA A 13 19.93 -53.31 -36.71
N LEU A 14 18.85 -52.89 -36.03
CA LEU A 14 18.41 -51.50 -35.76
C LEU A 14 18.04 -50.65 -37.02
N ALA A 15 17.00 -49.81 -37.03
CA ALA A 15 16.33 -49.11 -35.96
C ALA A 15 14.86 -48.78 -36.31
N ALA A 16 14.03 -48.87 -35.25
CA ALA A 16 12.92 -48.00 -34.89
C ALA A 16 11.83 -47.66 -35.94
N VAL A 17 10.72 -48.39 -35.80
CA VAL A 17 9.38 -47.98 -36.26
C VAL A 17 8.94 -46.76 -35.46
N ALA A 18 8.70 -45.64 -36.15
CA ALA A 18 8.00 -44.49 -35.58
C ALA A 18 6.52 -44.85 -35.39
N ALA A 19 6.13 -45.15 -34.16
CA ALA A 19 4.72 -45.21 -33.77
C ALA A 19 4.20 -43.77 -33.67
N ILE A 20 3.27 -43.41 -34.55
CA ILE A 20 2.51 -42.16 -34.46
C ILE A 20 1.55 -42.32 -33.28
N VAL A 21 1.94 -41.83 -32.11
CA VAL A 21 1.03 -41.58 -31.00
C VAL A 21 0.38 -40.24 -31.28
N THR A 22 -0.87 -40.25 -31.77
CA THR A 22 -1.72 -39.06 -31.77
C THR A 22 -2.12 -38.77 -30.33
N SER A 23 -1.28 -38.05 -29.60
CA SER A 23 -1.68 -37.41 -28.35
C SER A 23 -2.63 -36.26 -28.71
N ALA A 24 -3.92 -36.48 -28.45
CA ALA A 24 -4.87 -35.39 -28.32
C ALA A 24 -4.44 -34.55 -27.11
N PHE A 25 -3.65 -33.50 -27.36
CA PHE A 25 -3.51 -32.41 -26.41
C PHE A 25 -4.88 -31.73 -26.33
N ALA A 26 -5.70 -32.18 -25.38
CA ALA A 26 -6.71 -31.32 -24.82
C ALA A 26 -5.94 -30.17 -24.16
N PHE A 27 -5.86 -29.03 -24.84
CA PHE A 27 -5.54 -27.78 -24.18
C PHE A 27 -6.63 -27.60 -23.13
N ALA A 28 -6.32 -27.88 -21.88
CA ALA A 28 -7.08 -27.32 -20.78
C ALA A 28 -6.86 -25.81 -20.89
N THR A 29 -7.75 -25.12 -21.58
CA THR A 29 -7.93 -23.70 -21.36
C THR A 29 -8.29 -23.60 -19.89
N THR A 30 -7.42 -23.03 -19.08
CA THR A 30 -7.79 -22.55 -17.75
C THR A 30 -8.98 -21.64 -17.99
N ALA A 31 -10.18 -22.14 -17.69
CA ALA A 31 -11.37 -21.32 -17.69
C ALA A 31 -11.14 -20.29 -16.59
N THR A 32 -10.93 -19.03 -16.98
CA THR A 32 -11.02 -17.90 -16.07
C THR A 32 -12.37 -18.05 -15.37
N ALA A 33 -12.35 -18.16 -14.05
CA ALA A 33 -13.57 -18.31 -13.27
C ALA A 33 -14.54 -17.20 -13.69
N ALA A 34 -15.76 -17.58 -14.09
CA ALA A 34 -16.80 -16.62 -14.39
C ALA A 34 -17.00 -15.74 -13.16
N VAL A 35 -16.75 -14.43 -13.29
CA VAL A 35 -16.86 -13.46 -12.20
C VAL A 35 -18.25 -13.60 -11.55
N PRO A 36 -18.35 -13.90 -10.25
CA PRO A 36 -19.63 -13.97 -9.57
C PRO A 36 -20.05 -12.53 -9.20
N GLU A 37 -20.57 -11.79 -10.18
CA GLU A 37 -21.00 -10.41 -10.00
C GLU A 37 -22.52 -10.31 -9.77
N PRO A 38 -22.98 -9.47 -8.82
CA PRO A 38 -24.36 -9.02 -8.80
C PRO A 38 -24.56 -8.15 -10.03
N ALA A 39 -25.29 -8.64 -11.03
CA ALA A 39 -25.68 -7.85 -12.18
C ALA A 39 -26.46 -6.61 -11.71
N VAL A 40 -25.79 -5.45 -11.65
CA VAL A 40 -26.44 -4.19 -11.29
C VAL A 40 -27.30 -3.77 -12.47
N SER A 41 -28.61 -3.90 -12.32
CA SER A 41 -29.56 -3.70 -13.42
C SER A 41 -29.91 -2.22 -13.66
N ALA A 42 -29.64 -1.34 -12.71
CA ALA A 42 -29.99 0.07 -12.77
C ALA A 42 -28.74 0.96 -12.73
N PRO A 43 -28.73 2.09 -13.48
CA PRO A 43 -27.68 3.09 -13.35
C PRO A 43 -27.50 3.59 -11.91
N PHE A 44 -26.26 3.80 -11.51
CA PHE A 44 -25.91 4.29 -10.17
C PHE A 44 -24.80 5.34 -10.23
N SER A 45 -24.53 6.01 -9.10
CA SER A 45 -23.38 6.90 -8.95
C SER A 45 -22.30 6.18 -8.13
N ALA A 46 -21.13 5.99 -8.72
CA ALA A 46 -19.98 5.42 -8.04
C ALA A 46 -19.44 6.39 -6.97
N PRO A 47 -18.68 5.89 -5.99
CA PRO A 47 -17.84 6.74 -5.15
C PRO A 47 -16.91 7.60 -6.01
N LEU A 48 -16.52 8.77 -5.49
CA LEU A 48 -15.45 9.55 -6.11
C LEU A 48 -14.10 8.94 -5.68
N CYS A 49 -13.10 9.00 -6.56
CA CYS A 49 -11.72 8.71 -6.17
C CYS A 49 -11.27 9.65 -5.06
N GLU A 50 -10.33 9.15 -4.25
CA GLU A 50 -9.80 9.84 -3.07
C GLU A 50 -9.29 11.26 -3.38
N GLY A 51 -9.54 12.20 -2.46
CA GLY A 51 -9.01 13.56 -2.53
C GLY A 51 -9.85 14.53 -3.34
N SER A 52 -9.41 15.78 -3.38
CA SER A 52 -10.15 16.88 -4.03
C SER A 52 -9.74 17.07 -5.48
N THR A 53 -10.70 17.35 -6.36
CA THR A 53 -10.50 17.83 -7.74
C THR A 53 -10.77 19.33 -7.86
N THR A 54 -10.30 19.96 -8.93
CA THR A 54 -10.54 21.40 -9.19
C THR A 54 -12.00 21.67 -9.55
N SER A 55 -12.55 20.83 -10.42
CA SER A 55 -13.94 20.84 -10.88
C SER A 55 -14.73 19.76 -10.14
N ASN A 56 -16.02 19.96 -9.92
CA ASN A 56 -16.89 18.97 -9.31
C ASN A 56 -17.30 17.91 -10.37
N PRO A 57 -16.88 16.64 -10.25
CA PRO A 57 -17.21 15.62 -11.25
C PRO A 57 -18.71 15.34 -11.36
N ARG A 58 -19.48 15.64 -10.30
CA ARG A 58 -20.94 15.48 -10.29
C ARG A 58 -21.70 16.63 -10.94
N ALA A 59 -21.00 17.65 -11.40
CA ALA A 59 -21.55 18.83 -12.07
C ALA A 59 -20.66 19.22 -13.25
N ALA A 60 -20.31 18.24 -14.07
CA ALA A 60 -19.44 18.43 -15.22
C ALA A 60 -20.17 19.13 -16.38
N SER A 61 -19.38 19.83 -17.19
CA SER A 61 -19.83 20.32 -18.49
C SER A 61 -19.61 19.26 -19.58
N GLY A 62 -20.43 19.26 -20.62
CA GLY A 62 -20.26 18.37 -21.77
C GLY A 62 -21.30 17.23 -21.83
N PRO A 63 -20.96 16.11 -22.48
CA PRO A 63 -21.94 15.07 -22.85
C PRO A 63 -22.49 14.28 -21.66
N VAL A 64 -21.78 14.30 -20.52
CA VAL A 64 -22.17 13.63 -19.28
C VAL A 64 -22.08 14.65 -18.15
N SER A 65 -23.22 14.99 -17.55
CA SER A 65 -23.30 16.04 -16.52
C SER A 65 -22.90 15.59 -15.12
N ASP A 66 -23.00 14.28 -14.84
CA ASP A 66 -22.50 13.64 -13.62
C ASP A 66 -21.57 12.51 -14.02
N LEU A 67 -20.27 12.80 -13.99
CA LEU A 67 -19.22 11.87 -14.41
C LEU A 67 -19.02 10.70 -13.44
N SER A 68 -19.58 10.77 -12.22
CA SER A 68 -19.60 9.62 -11.31
C SER A 68 -20.63 8.56 -11.69
N ARG A 69 -21.52 8.84 -12.65
CA ARG A 69 -22.55 7.89 -13.06
C ARG A 69 -21.99 6.75 -13.89
N VAL A 70 -22.43 5.55 -13.52
CA VAL A 70 -22.25 4.30 -14.24
C VAL A 70 -23.59 3.94 -14.89
N PHE A 71 -23.66 4.08 -16.21
CA PHE A 71 -24.86 3.95 -17.03
C PHE A 71 -24.50 3.53 -18.46
N GLY A 72 -25.47 3.05 -19.24
CA GLY A 72 -25.24 2.73 -20.65
C GLY A 72 -24.07 1.76 -20.82
N GLN A 73 -23.11 2.10 -21.68
CA GLN A 73 -21.92 1.25 -21.89
C GLN A 73 -21.06 1.12 -20.62
N ARG A 74 -20.95 2.18 -19.78
CA ARG A 74 -20.25 2.09 -18.49
C ARG A 74 -20.84 1.01 -17.59
N LEU A 75 -22.18 0.87 -17.56
CA LEU A 75 -22.82 -0.17 -16.75
C LEU A 75 -22.59 -1.58 -17.32
N THR A 76 -22.57 -1.70 -18.64
CA THR A 76 -22.19 -2.95 -19.31
C THR A 76 -20.76 -3.35 -18.97
N ASP A 77 -19.82 -2.40 -19.00
CA ASP A 77 -18.42 -2.64 -18.70
C ASP A 77 -18.22 -2.97 -17.21
N TYR A 78 -18.86 -2.22 -16.32
CA TYR A 78 -18.84 -2.47 -14.88
C TYR A 78 -19.32 -3.89 -14.52
N ASN A 79 -20.47 -4.32 -15.08
CA ASN A 79 -21.03 -5.66 -14.85
C ASN A 79 -20.26 -6.79 -15.57
N ALA A 80 -19.24 -6.43 -16.34
CA ALA A 80 -18.30 -7.38 -16.94
C ALA A 80 -16.98 -7.45 -16.13
N GLY A 81 -16.95 -6.86 -14.92
CA GLY A 81 -15.76 -6.73 -14.09
C GLY A 81 -14.72 -5.73 -14.58
N ARG A 82 -15.02 -4.95 -15.63
CA ARG A 82 -14.05 -4.04 -16.24
C ARG A 82 -13.96 -2.71 -15.52
N MET A 83 -12.76 -2.13 -15.53
CA MET A 83 -12.53 -0.76 -15.10
C MET A 83 -13.34 0.23 -15.95
N VAL A 84 -14.06 1.13 -15.29
CA VAL A 84 -14.87 2.18 -15.92
C VAL A 84 -14.26 3.53 -15.61
N VAL A 85 -13.80 4.25 -16.64
CA VAL A 85 -13.31 5.62 -16.48
C VAL A 85 -14.45 6.56 -16.11
N LEU A 86 -14.24 7.37 -15.09
CA LEU A 86 -15.19 8.36 -14.60
C LEU A 86 -14.82 9.77 -15.07
N TYR A 87 -13.65 10.26 -14.66
CA TYR A 87 -13.18 11.64 -14.88
C TYR A 87 -11.65 11.74 -14.73
N ASP A 88 -11.07 12.86 -15.15
CA ASP A 88 -9.63 13.11 -15.10
C ASP A 88 -9.16 13.75 -13.77
N VAL A 89 -7.86 14.04 -13.60
CA VAL A 89 -7.33 14.59 -12.33
C VAL A 89 -7.98 15.92 -11.91
N MET A 90 -8.52 16.67 -12.87
CA MET A 90 -9.20 17.94 -12.62
C MET A 90 -10.66 17.77 -12.23
N GLY A 91 -11.21 16.56 -12.35
CA GLY A 91 -12.63 16.28 -12.13
C GLY A 91 -13.49 16.55 -13.37
N GLU A 92 -12.88 16.47 -14.56
CA GLU A 92 -13.51 16.81 -15.83
C GLU A 92 -13.58 15.59 -16.75
N ASN A 93 -14.39 15.69 -17.82
CA ASN A 93 -14.40 14.72 -18.90
C ASN A 93 -13.23 15.00 -19.84
N GLY A 94 -12.02 14.82 -19.32
CA GLY A 94 -10.78 15.23 -19.96
C GLY A 94 -9.75 14.12 -20.03
N THR A 95 -8.54 14.50 -20.41
CA THR A 95 -7.39 13.61 -20.63
C THR A 95 -6.23 13.92 -19.70
N ALA A 96 -6.41 14.75 -18.67
CA ALA A 96 -5.33 15.11 -17.75
C ALA A 96 -5.07 13.98 -16.73
N PRO A 97 -3.89 13.33 -16.75
CA PRO A 97 -3.62 12.21 -15.86
C PRO A 97 -3.20 12.64 -14.44
N PRO A 98 -3.34 11.77 -13.44
CA PRO A 98 -3.99 10.45 -13.49
C PRO A 98 -5.51 10.56 -13.68
N ILE A 99 -6.17 9.46 -14.04
CA ILE A 99 -7.63 9.43 -14.22
C ILE A 99 -8.31 8.62 -13.13
N CYS A 100 -9.55 8.96 -12.80
CA CYS A 100 -10.36 8.21 -11.85
C CYS A 100 -11.15 7.12 -12.57
N GLY A 101 -11.02 5.88 -12.10
CA GLY A 101 -11.78 4.73 -12.56
C GLY A 101 -12.64 4.14 -11.45
N THR A 102 -13.64 3.32 -11.81
CA THR A 102 -14.39 2.49 -10.86
C THR A 102 -14.58 1.08 -11.40
N ARG A 103 -14.58 0.10 -10.50
CA ARG A 103 -14.84 -1.30 -10.81
C ARG A 103 -15.61 -1.97 -9.69
N TYR A 104 -16.14 -3.15 -9.96
CA TYR A 104 -16.72 -4.00 -8.93
C TYR A 104 -15.62 -4.72 -8.14
N VAL A 105 -15.78 -4.74 -6.82
CA VAL A 105 -14.98 -5.57 -5.92
C VAL A 105 -15.93 -6.44 -5.13
N GLU A 106 -15.70 -7.75 -5.17
CA GLU A 106 -16.53 -8.74 -4.47
C GLU A 106 -16.60 -8.43 -2.96
N GLY A 107 -17.80 -8.48 -2.40
CA GLY A 107 -18.04 -8.16 -0.98
C GLY A 107 -18.02 -6.67 -0.63
N VAL A 108 -17.58 -5.79 -1.53
CA VAL A 108 -17.51 -4.33 -1.30
C VAL A 108 -18.47 -3.56 -2.19
N GLY A 109 -18.61 -3.94 -3.47
CA GLY A 109 -19.38 -3.22 -4.47
C GLY A 109 -18.51 -2.29 -5.32
N ALA A 110 -19.02 -1.11 -5.68
CA ALA A 110 -18.28 -0.16 -6.51
C ALA A 110 -17.15 0.50 -5.71
N VAL A 111 -15.91 0.29 -6.16
CA VAL A 111 -14.71 0.93 -5.63
C VAL A 111 -14.16 1.85 -6.71
N SER A 112 -13.74 3.04 -6.33
CA SER A 112 -13.15 4.03 -7.25
C SER A 112 -11.71 4.30 -6.87
N GLU A 113 -10.83 4.29 -7.85
CA GLU A 113 -9.39 4.34 -7.69
C GLU A 113 -8.71 5.21 -8.75
N TRP A 114 -7.59 5.82 -8.37
CA TRP A 114 -6.76 6.58 -9.31
C TRP A 114 -5.93 5.63 -10.16
N MET A 115 -6.01 5.84 -11.47
CA MET A 115 -5.31 5.11 -12.51
C MET A 115 -4.22 6.02 -13.08
N TYR A 116 -2.96 5.60 -12.96
CA TYR A 116 -1.80 6.39 -13.35
C TYR A 116 -1.26 5.97 -14.69
N CYS A 117 -0.84 6.95 -15.48
CA CYS A 117 -0.30 6.70 -16.79
C CYS A 117 1.11 6.11 -16.74
N THR A 118 1.40 5.14 -17.60
CA THR A 118 2.73 4.50 -17.71
C THR A 118 3.34 4.61 -19.11
N ASP A 119 2.68 5.33 -20.00
CA ASP A 119 3.23 5.71 -21.29
C ASP A 119 2.92 7.19 -21.53
N PHE A 120 3.96 8.02 -21.52
CA PHE A 120 3.78 9.46 -21.76
C PHE A 120 3.34 9.77 -23.20
N THR A 121 3.66 8.89 -24.16
CA THR A 121 3.45 9.11 -25.59
C THR A 121 2.14 8.54 -26.12
N SER A 122 1.49 7.67 -25.34
CA SER A 122 0.20 7.07 -25.67
C SER A 122 -0.99 7.99 -25.38
N HIS A 123 -2.13 7.70 -26.01
CA HIS A 123 -3.38 8.41 -25.76
C HIS A 123 -3.95 8.05 -24.40
N THR A 124 -4.51 9.02 -23.68
CA THR A 124 -5.15 8.77 -22.38
C THR A 124 -6.39 7.88 -22.55
N CYS A 125 -7.21 8.10 -23.58
CA CYS A 125 -8.44 7.32 -23.79
C CYS A 125 -9.31 7.29 -22.53
N SER A 126 -9.66 8.47 -22.03
CA SER A 126 -10.37 8.65 -20.75
C SER A 126 -11.68 9.43 -20.87
N THR A 127 -11.96 10.00 -22.04
CA THR A 127 -13.20 10.76 -22.23
C THR A 127 -14.38 9.84 -22.49
N THR A 128 -15.58 10.26 -22.14
CA THR A 128 -16.80 9.47 -22.35
C THR A 128 -17.87 10.26 -23.08
N ASP A 129 -18.58 9.61 -24.00
CA ASP A 129 -19.73 10.19 -24.69
C ASP A 129 -21.05 10.09 -23.89
N ALA A 130 -22.13 10.65 -24.44
CA ALA A 130 -23.45 10.70 -23.77
C ALA A 130 -24.11 9.30 -23.59
N SER A 131 -23.56 8.25 -24.21
CA SER A 131 -24.02 6.86 -24.06
C SER A 131 -23.15 6.06 -23.10
N GLY A 132 -22.13 6.68 -22.50
CA GLY A 132 -21.21 6.02 -21.59
C GLY A 132 -20.07 5.29 -22.31
N ARG A 133 -19.86 5.50 -23.61
CA ARG A 133 -18.77 4.85 -24.35
C ARG A 133 -17.48 5.65 -24.21
N LEU A 134 -16.37 4.93 -24.06
CA LEU A 134 -15.03 5.51 -24.02
C LEU A 134 -14.69 6.13 -25.38
N THR A 135 -14.09 7.32 -25.35
CA THR A 135 -13.68 8.05 -26.55
C THR A 135 -12.28 8.62 -26.40
N GLU A 136 -11.61 8.77 -27.53
CA GLU A 136 -10.35 9.50 -27.68
C GLU A 136 -10.44 10.35 -28.95
N GLU A 137 -10.18 11.65 -28.83
CA GLU A 137 -10.32 12.62 -29.94
C GLU A 137 -11.68 12.54 -30.69
N GLY A 138 -12.75 12.17 -29.98
CA GLY A 138 -14.09 11.99 -30.54
C GLY A 138 -14.32 10.65 -31.26
N VAL A 139 -13.30 9.80 -31.36
CA VAL A 139 -13.39 8.42 -31.84
C VAL A 139 -13.80 7.51 -30.69
N VAL A 140 -14.83 6.70 -30.90
CA VAL A 140 -15.23 5.67 -29.92
C VAL A 140 -14.22 4.55 -29.93
N VAL A 141 -13.65 4.26 -28.77
CA VAL A 141 -12.71 3.16 -28.54
C VAL A 141 -13.36 2.07 -27.67
N PRO A 142 -12.85 0.83 -27.69
CA PRO A 142 -13.32 -0.22 -26.77
C PRO A 142 -13.14 0.19 -25.30
N GLY A 143 -13.92 -0.39 -24.40
CA GLY A 143 -13.75 -0.19 -22.94
C GLY A 143 -12.40 -0.70 -22.44
N MET A 144 -12.08 -0.41 -21.18
CA MET A 144 -10.83 -0.88 -20.56
C MET A 144 -10.87 -2.39 -20.35
N GLU A 145 -9.75 -3.06 -20.59
CA GLU A 145 -9.53 -4.48 -20.33
C GLU A 145 -8.39 -4.62 -19.32
N ASP A 146 -8.48 -5.63 -18.47
CA ASP A 146 -7.38 -6.00 -17.57
C ASP A 146 -6.26 -6.68 -18.35
N LEU A 147 -5.02 -6.38 -17.96
CA LEU A 147 -3.81 -7.01 -18.46
C LEU A 147 -3.10 -7.71 -17.31
N ASP A 148 -2.50 -8.86 -17.60
CA ASP A 148 -1.71 -9.59 -16.59
C ASP A 148 -0.43 -8.82 -16.20
N THR A 149 0.19 -8.12 -17.15
CA THR A 149 1.41 -7.33 -16.98
C THR A 149 1.42 -6.09 -17.88
N ASN A 150 2.37 -5.18 -17.66
CA ASN A 150 2.65 -4.13 -18.63
C ASN A 150 3.80 -4.57 -19.56
N PRO A 151 3.53 -4.85 -20.84
CA PRO A 151 4.54 -5.41 -21.74
C PRO A 151 5.71 -4.45 -22.04
N ARG A 152 5.60 -3.16 -21.70
CA ARG A 152 6.69 -2.18 -21.84
C ARG A 152 7.65 -2.18 -20.64
N LEU A 153 7.24 -2.73 -19.50
CA LEU A 153 7.97 -2.59 -18.24
C LEU A 153 8.73 -3.86 -17.88
N SER A 154 9.90 -3.67 -17.28
CA SER A 154 10.63 -4.71 -16.56
C SER A 154 10.00 -4.99 -15.20
N ALA A 155 10.28 -6.16 -14.63
CA ALA A 155 9.81 -6.52 -13.29
C ALA A 155 10.24 -5.50 -12.21
N ASP A 156 11.44 -4.92 -12.32
CA ASP A 156 11.90 -3.90 -11.38
C ASP A 156 11.15 -2.58 -11.53
N GLN A 157 10.79 -2.18 -12.76
CA GLN A 157 9.92 -1.03 -12.99
C GLN A 157 8.52 -1.26 -12.40
N GLU A 158 7.95 -2.45 -12.56
CA GLU A 158 6.66 -2.79 -11.95
C GLU A 158 6.73 -2.74 -10.40
N ARG A 159 7.83 -3.25 -9.80
CA ARG A 159 8.08 -3.17 -8.35
C ARG A 159 8.20 -1.74 -7.86
N LEU A 160 8.93 -0.88 -8.58
CA LEU A 160 9.05 0.54 -8.26
C LEU A 160 7.70 1.27 -8.36
N ILE A 161 6.93 1.01 -9.42
CA ILE A 161 5.61 1.62 -9.58
C ILE A 161 4.68 1.18 -8.46
N ARG A 162 4.67 -0.11 -8.09
CA ARG A 162 3.93 -0.58 -6.90
C ARG A 162 4.31 0.23 -5.67
N TYR A 163 5.61 0.35 -5.39
CA TYR A 163 6.09 1.10 -4.23
C TYR A 163 5.68 2.59 -4.25
N LEU A 164 5.72 3.24 -5.43
CA LEU A 164 5.30 4.63 -5.61
C LEU A 164 3.78 4.84 -5.41
N LEU A 165 2.98 3.81 -5.65
CA LEU A 165 1.52 3.84 -5.46
C LEU A 165 1.14 3.57 -3.99
N THR A 166 1.91 2.72 -3.29
CA THR A 166 1.64 2.34 -1.89
C THR A 166 2.34 3.20 -0.86
N THR A 167 3.34 3.99 -1.27
CA THR A 167 4.17 4.76 -0.33
C THR A 167 4.12 6.24 -0.65
N GLU A 168 3.87 7.05 0.38
CA GLU A 168 3.96 8.50 0.28
C GLU A 168 5.42 8.95 0.44
N ILE A 169 6.00 9.42 -0.66
CA ILE A 169 7.38 9.86 -0.74
C ILE A 169 7.38 11.37 -0.98
N ARG A 170 8.23 12.08 -0.23
CA ARG A 170 8.43 13.51 -0.45
C ARG A 170 9.36 13.73 -1.65
N MET A 171 8.86 14.41 -2.68
CA MET A 171 9.60 14.74 -3.90
C MET A 171 9.60 16.25 -4.16
N ILE A 172 10.69 16.75 -4.74
CA ILE A 172 10.93 18.15 -5.04
C ILE A 172 10.46 18.46 -6.46
N ASP A 173 9.55 19.41 -6.59
CA ASP A 173 9.08 19.98 -7.85
C ASP A 173 9.46 21.46 -7.93
N SER A 174 9.13 22.15 -9.02
CA SER A 174 9.47 23.56 -9.26
C SER A 174 9.00 24.51 -8.16
N ASP A 175 7.92 24.16 -7.46
CA ASP A 175 7.25 25.01 -6.48
C ASP A 175 7.47 24.53 -5.04
N GLY A 176 8.33 23.53 -4.84
CA GLY A 176 8.71 23.00 -3.53
C GLY A 176 8.53 21.49 -3.40
N ALA A 177 8.61 21.02 -2.15
CA ALA A 177 8.48 19.60 -1.83
C ALA A 177 7.02 19.19 -1.62
N HIS A 178 6.59 18.12 -2.28
CA HIS A 178 5.23 17.58 -2.25
C HIS A 178 5.26 16.06 -2.00
N LEU A 179 4.21 15.50 -1.42
CA LEU A 179 4.07 14.05 -1.24
C LEU A 179 3.56 13.39 -2.53
N THR A 180 4.00 12.17 -2.80
CA THR A 180 3.33 11.28 -3.76
C THR A 180 2.11 10.66 -3.08
N ALA A 181 0.99 11.38 -3.08
CA ALA A 181 -0.26 11.01 -2.41
C ALA A 181 -1.49 11.31 -3.30
N ASN A 182 -2.69 10.99 -2.80
CA ASN A 182 -3.94 11.21 -3.52
C ASN A 182 -4.76 12.40 -3.02
N GLY A 183 -4.41 13.00 -1.88
CA GLY A 183 -5.25 14.01 -1.21
C GLY A 183 -5.55 15.24 -2.06
N THR A 184 -4.56 15.72 -2.82
CA THR A 184 -4.66 16.93 -3.63
C THR A 184 -4.26 16.70 -5.09
N LEU A 185 -4.69 17.62 -5.96
CA LEU A 185 -4.27 17.66 -7.37
C LEU A 185 -2.75 17.61 -7.50
N ARG A 186 -2.04 18.41 -6.68
CA ARG A 186 -0.59 18.52 -6.76
C ARG A 186 0.09 17.21 -6.38
N GLU A 187 -0.33 16.57 -5.30
CA GLU A 187 0.23 15.29 -4.87
C GLU A 187 0.03 14.20 -5.92
N ARG A 188 -1.14 14.15 -6.55
CA ARG A 188 -1.41 13.19 -7.65
C ARG A 188 -0.55 13.46 -8.87
N GLN A 189 -0.34 14.72 -9.22
CA GLN A 189 0.57 15.09 -10.31
C GLN A 189 2.03 14.76 -9.97
N THR A 190 2.45 14.94 -8.72
CA THR A 190 3.79 14.54 -8.25
C THR A 190 3.96 13.03 -8.39
N ARG A 191 2.96 12.23 -7.98
CA ARG A 191 2.97 10.77 -8.16
C ARG A 191 2.95 10.35 -9.63
N GLN A 192 2.15 10.99 -10.48
CA GLN A 192 2.12 10.70 -11.93
C GLN A 192 3.48 10.96 -12.59
N ARG A 193 4.16 12.05 -12.23
CA ARG A 193 5.51 12.33 -12.74
C ARG A 193 6.52 11.31 -12.25
N ALA A 194 6.41 10.88 -10.99
CA ALA A 194 7.25 9.82 -10.44
C ALA A 194 7.11 8.52 -11.22
N ILE A 195 5.89 8.14 -11.58
CA ILE A 195 5.61 6.96 -12.39
C ILE A 195 6.24 7.09 -13.77
N TRP A 196 6.10 8.23 -14.44
CA TRP A 196 6.76 8.47 -15.74
C TRP A 196 8.30 8.42 -15.67
N CYS A 197 8.92 8.82 -14.56
CA CYS A 197 10.37 8.65 -14.40
C CYS A 197 10.80 7.18 -14.37
N VAL A 198 9.90 6.28 -13.99
CA VAL A 198 10.14 4.84 -13.96
C VAL A 198 9.72 4.18 -15.27
N SER A 199 8.57 4.58 -15.84
CA SER A 199 7.94 3.87 -16.96
C SER A 199 8.42 4.28 -18.34
N ASP A 200 8.97 5.49 -18.49
CA ASP A 200 9.26 6.07 -19.80
C ASP A 200 10.73 6.47 -19.94
N GLU A 201 11.22 6.42 -21.17
CA GLU A 201 12.57 6.86 -21.47
C GLU A 201 12.69 8.38 -21.29
N MET A 202 13.78 8.84 -20.69
CA MET A 202 14.04 10.27 -20.44
C MET A 202 13.94 11.14 -21.70
N SER A 203 14.23 10.59 -22.88
CA SER A 203 14.12 11.29 -24.17
C SER A 203 12.67 11.56 -24.61
N ASP A 204 11.72 10.74 -24.17
CA ASP A 204 10.31 10.84 -24.55
C ASP A 204 9.55 11.81 -23.64
N LEU A 205 10.13 12.11 -22.48
CA LEU A 205 9.55 13.00 -21.48
C LEU A 205 9.81 14.48 -21.80
N PRO A 206 8.88 15.38 -21.48
CA PRO A 206 9.08 16.82 -21.63
C PRO A 206 10.10 17.33 -20.59
N VAL A 207 10.78 18.43 -20.91
CA VAL A 207 11.89 18.99 -20.10
C VAL A 207 11.56 19.17 -18.62
N TYR A 208 10.31 19.53 -18.28
CA TYR A 208 9.92 19.71 -16.88
C TYR A 208 9.85 18.37 -16.11
N VAL A 209 9.40 17.28 -16.76
CA VAL A 209 9.42 15.93 -16.15
C VAL A 209 10.85 15.42 -16.09
N GLN A 210 11.66 15.63 -17.14
CA GLN A 210 13.08 15.26 -17.11
C GLN A 210 13.81 15.88 -15.90
N ARG A 211 13.60 17.18 -15.64
CA ARG A 211 14.17 17.86 -14.47
C ARG A 211 13.67 17.28 -13.14
N PHE A 212 12.38 16.92 -13.09
CA PHE A 212 11.81 16.25 -11.93
C PHE A 212 12.47 14.89 -11.68
N CYS A 213 12.66 14.08 -12.72
CA CYS A 213 13.31 12.78 -12.62
C CYS A 213 14.77 12.89 -12.18
N LEU A 214 15.53 13.82 -12.78
CA LEU A 214 16.93 14.07 -12.40
C LEU A 214 17.10 14.56 -10.94
N THR A 215 16.04 15.12 -10.35
CA THR A 215 16.05 15.59 -8.97
C THR A 215 15.66 14.48 -7.99
N ASN A 216 14.70 13.63 -8.36
CA ASN A 216 14.02 12.73 -7.42
C ASN A 216 14.25 11.24 -7.68
N LEU A 217 14.45 10.83 -8.93
CA LEU A 217 14.40 9.45 -9.38
C LEU A 217 15.42 9.16 -10.49
N THR A 218 16.68 9.54 -10.26
CA THR A 218 17.80 9.05 -11.07
C THR A 218 17.90 7.53 -10.98
N ASP A 219 18.55 6.87 -11.94
CA ASP A 219 18.75 5.41 -11.93
C ASP A 219 19.36 4.91 -10.60
N ALA A 220 20.29 5.68 -10.02
CA ALA A 220 20.88 5.34 -8.72
C ALA A 220 19.87 5.46 -7.56
N GLN A 221 18.97 6.43 -7.59
CA GLN A 221 17.89 6.57 -6.60
C GLN A 221 16.84 5.47 -6.77
N GLN A 222 16.48 5.13 -8.00
CA GLN A 222 15.58 4.02 -8.30
C GLN A 222 16.18 2.69 -7.81
N GLN A 223 17.48 2.46 -8.03
CA GLN A 223 18.14 1.28 -7.50
C GLN A 223 18.17 1.26 -5.98
N ALA A 224 18.49 2.38 -5.33
CA ALA A 224 18.46 2.47 -3.86
C ALA A 224 17.06 2.20 -3.29
N MET A 225 16.00 2.61 -4.00
CA MET A 225 14.62 2.27 -3.65
C MET A 225 14.38 0.77 -3.80
N LEU A 226 14.77 0.16 -4.93
CA LEU A 226 14.65 -1.29 -5.16
C LEU A 226 15.36 -2.11 -4.08
N ASP A 227 16.56 -1.69 -3.67
CA ASP A 227 17.34 -2.35 -2.63
C ASP A 227 16.65 -2.28 -1.25
N SER A 228 15.76 -1.29 -1.04
CA SER A 228 14.97 -1.14 0.19
C SER A 228 13.59 -1.80 0.13
N ILE A 229 13.08 -2.12 -1.06
CA ILE A 229 11.81 -2.81 -1.25
C ILE A 229 12.03 -4.31 -0.97
N PRO A 230 11.34 -4.91 0.02
CA PRO A 230 11.43 -6.35 0.26
C PRO A 230 11.20 -7.13 -1.04
N ALA A 231 12.02 -8.17 -1.27
CA ALA A 231 11.98 -8.94 -2.52
C ALA A 231 10.60 -9.55 -2.80
N ASP A 232 9.89 -9.98 -1.75
CA ASP A 232 8.63 -10.70 -1.85
C ASP A 232 7.59 -10.13 -0.84
N PRO A 233 6.78 -9.11 -1.19
CA PRO A 233 5.65 -8.74 -0.34
C PRO A 233 4.67 -9.92 -0.22
N VAL A 234 4.22 -10.23 1.00
CA VAL A 234 3.29 -11.35 1.26
C VAL A 234 1.93 -11.04 0.62
N LEU A 235 1.61 -11.69 -0.50
CA LEU A 235 0.42 -11.38 -1.31
C LEU A 235 -0.87 -12.06 -0.84
N ASN A 236 -0.75 -13.17 -0.09
CA ASN A 236 -1.88 -13.96 0.39
C ASN A 236 -1.66 -14.33 1.84
N PRO A 237 -1.78 -13.39 2.79
CA PRO A 237 -1.46 -13.67 4.17
C PRO A 237 -2.37 -14.74 4.79
N THR A 238 -1.75 -15.72 5.44
CA THR A 238 -2.44 -16.78 6.17
C THR A 238 -1.98 -16.79 7.60
N LEU A 239 -2.93 -16.85 8.54
CA LEU A 239 -2.68 -17.20 9.93
C LEU A 239 -3.58 -18.39 10.23
N GLU A 240 -2.99 -19.51 10.61
CA GLU A 240 -3.73 -20.68 11.09
C GLU A 240 -3.15 -21.13 12.42
N LEU A 241 -4.02 -21.28 13.42
CA LEU A 241 -3.65 -21.83 14.72
C LEU A 241 -4.10 -23.28 14.81
N ALA A 242 -3.21 -24.15 15.25
CA ALA A 242 -3.49 -25.55 15.52
C ALA A 242 -2.95 -25.96 16.90
N GLY A 243 -3.57 -26.95 17.53
CA GLY A 243 -3.26 -27.41 18.89
C GLY A 243 -4.38 -27.08 19.88
N GLY A 244 -4.14 -27.26 21.18
CA GLY A 244 -5.06 -26.82 22.23
C GLY A 244 -6.40 -27.57 22.39
N GLU A 245 -6.73 -28.54 21.54
CA GLU A 245 -8.03 -29.25 21.58
C GLU A 245 -8.20 -30.13 22.85
N THR A 246 -7.10 -30.56 23.45
CA THR A 246 -7.11 -31.33 24.70
C THR A 246 -7.02 -30.42 25.90
N ALA A 247 -7.89 -30.65 26.88
CA ALA A 247 -7.86 -29.93 28.14
C ALA A 247 -6.52 -30.09 28.87
N VAL A 248 -5.96 -28.97 29.31
CA VAL A 248 -4.65 -28.91 29.98
C VAL A 248 -4.82 -28.44 31.43
N ALA A 249 -3.96 -28.88 32.35
CA ALA A 249 -4.06 -28.45 33.75
C ALA A 249 -3.57 -27.00 33.96
N VAL A 250 -4.08 -26.32 34.99
CA VAL A 250 -3.53 -25.03 35.42
C VAL A 250 -2.03 -25.15 35.68
N GLY A 251 -1.24 -24.23 35.11
CA GLY A 251 0.22 -24.21 35.21
C GLY A 251 0.96 -25.20 34.31
N GLU A 252 0.26 -26.05 33.55
CA GLU A 252 0.86 -26.89 32.52
C GLU A 252 1.00 -26.11 31.21
N GLU A 253 2.09 -26.39 30.49
CA GLU A 253 2.41 -25.72 29.22
C GLU A 253 1.60 -26.32 28.07
N VAL A 254 0.93 -25.45 27.33
CA VAL A 254 0.21 -25.77 26.10
C VAL A 254 1.08 -25.34 24.92
N ARG A 255 1.23 -26.23 23.94
CA ARG A 255 1.81 -25.89 22.64
C ARG A 255 0.70 -25.56 21.64
N ILE A 256 0.82 -24.39 21.03
CA ILE A 256 -0.02 -23.94 19.90
C ILE A 256 0.91 -23.71 18.72
N THR A 257 0.63 -24.31 17.58
CA THR A 257 1.38 -24.10 16.35
C THR A 257 0.67 -23.02 15.52
N LEU A 258 1.40 -21.97 15.19
CA LEU A 258 1.01 -20.96 14.21
C LEU A 258 1.63 -21.32 12.85
N GLU A 259 0.81 -21.62 11.86
CA GLU A 259 1.25 -21.71 10.47
C GLU A 259 0.95 -20.37 9.77
N THR A 260 1.99 -19.74 9.23
CA THR A 260 1.88 -18.39 8.65
C THR A 260 2.86 -18.15 7.52
N ASN A 261 2.46 -17.35 6.54
CA ASN A 261 3.38 -16.77 5.55
C ASN A 261 3.61 -15.27 5.77
N VAL A 262 3.12 -14.72 6.89
CA VAL A 262 3.30 -13.32 7.30
C VAL A 262 4.68 -13.16 7.91
N THR A 263 5.62 -12.67 7.12
CA THR A 263 7.03 -12.50 7.48
C THR A 263 7.43 -11.02 7.51
N GLY A 264 8.25 -10.60 8.47
CA GLY A 264 8.75 -9.22 8.54
C GLY A 264 7.72 -8.16 8.94
N LEU A 265 6.49 -8.56 9.28
CA LEU A 265 5.45 -7.71 9.87
C LEU A 265 5.15 -8.18 11.30
N PRO A 266 4.78 -7.26 12.21
CA PRO A 266 4.37 -7.63 13.56
C PRO A 266 3.02 -8.37 13.53
N ILE A 267 2.97 -9.53 14.19
CA ILE A 267 1.75 -10.30 14.45
C ILE A 267 1.42 -10.11 15.93
N THR A 268 0.32 -9.45 16.25
CA THR A 268 -0.19 -9.32 17.62
C THR A 268 -0.69 -10.66 18.12
N ILE A 269 -0.31 -11.03 19.34
CA ILE A 269 -0.83 -12.19 20.07
C ILE A 269 -1.59 -11.68 21.29
N ASP A 270 -2.89 -11.93 21.32
CA ASP A 270 -3.73 -11.73 22.51
C ASP A 270 -4.11 -13.09 23.10
N ALA A 271 -3.58 -13.36 24.29
CA ALA A 271 -3.86 -14.56 25.08
C ALA A 271 -4.11 -14.13 26.54
N PRO A 272 -5.34 -13.70 26.87
CA PRO A 272 -5.65 -13.14 28.18
C PRO A 272 -5.28 -14.08 29.33
N GLY A 273 -4.50 -13.59 30.29
CA GLY A 273 -4.10 -14.36 31.48
C GLY A 273 -3.07 -15.46 31.24
N ALA A 274 -2.57 -15.61 30.01
CA ALA A 274 -1.48 -16.52 29.69
C ALA A 274 -0.11 -15.84 29.85
N THR A 275 0.91 -16.62 30.18
CA THR A 275 2.30 -16.29 29.84
C THR A 275 2.59 -16.88 28.47
N VAL A 276 3.07 -16.07 27.53
CA VAL A 276 3.36 -16.46 26.13
C VAL A 276 4.86 -16.42 25.87
N ALA A 277 5.38 -17.46 25.21
CA ALA A 277 6.75 -17.52 24.71
C ALA A 277 6.81 -18.26 23.37
N VAL A 278 7.87 -18.02 22.59
CA VAL A 278 8.22 -18.90 21.47
C VAL A 278 8.86 -20.17 22.04
N CYS A 279 8.33 -21.33 21.69
CA CYS A 279 8.90 -22.60 22.14
C CYS A 279 10.35 -22.75 21.64
N ALA A 280 11.17 -23.48 22.38
CA ALA A 280 12.57 -23.73 22.01
C ALA A 280 12.73 -24.40 20.62
N THR A 281 11.71 -25.12 20.15
CA THR A 281 11.67 -25.74 18.82
C THR A 281 11.58 -24.73 17.67
N SER A 282 11.13 -23.51 17.96
CA SER A 282 10.95 -22.43 16.97
C SER A 282 11.73 -21.16 17.32
N ALA A 283 12.70 -21.25 18.24
CA ALA A 283 13.46 -20.09 18.72
C ALA A 283 14.23 -19.35 17.62
N ASP A 284 14.67 -20.07 16.57
CA ASP A 284 15.37 -19.48 15.42
C ASP A 284 14.41 -18.95 14.34
N ALA A 285 13.10 -19.23 14.46
CA ALA A 285 12.11 -18.89 13.44
C ALA A 285 11.33 -17.61 13.74
N ALA A 286 11.28 -17.19 15.02
CA ALA A 286 10.54 -16.00 15.42
C ALA A 286 11.03 -15.40 16.73
N THR A 287 10.83 -14.09 16.87
CA THR A 287 11.05 -13.35 18.12
C THR A 287 9.72 -12.84 18.64
N TYR A 288 9.43 -13.06 19.93
CA TYR A 288 8.24 -12.51 20.61
C TYR A 288 8.64 -11.46 21.64
N SER A 289 8.06 -10.27 21.55
CA SER A 289 8.31 -9.17 22.47
C SER A 289 7.12 -8.22 22.51
N GLY A 290 6.71 -7.80 23.71
CA GLY A 290 5.71 -6.74 23.88
C GLY A 290 4.31 -7.07 23.35
N GLY A 291 3.95 -8.35 23.24
CA GLY A 291 2.67 -8.77 22.66
C GLY A 291 2.72 -9.02 21.16
N GLU A 292 3.86 -8.78 20.51
CA GLU A 292 4.04 -8.93 19.07
C GLU A 292 5.06 -10.03 18.76
N LEU A 293 4.77 -10.79 17.71
CA LEU A 293 5.61 -11.83 17.14
C LEU A 293 6.15 -11.34 15.79
N LEU A 294 7.47 -11.44 15.60
CA LEU A 294 8.14 -11.16 14.33
C LEU A 294 8.76 -12.46 13.81
N ILE A 295 8.34 -12.88 12.61
CA ILE A 295 8.87 -14.08 11.95
C ILE A 295 10.17 -13.74 11.23
N ASP A 296 11.25 -14.45 11.56
CA ASP A 296 12.58 -14.31 10.96
C ASP A 296 12.75 -15.34 9.83
N ALA A 297 12.15 -15.03 8.69
CA ALA A 297 12.22 -15.86 7.47
C ALA A 297 12.21 -15.00 6.21
N ALA A 298 12.71 -15.55 5.11
CA ALA A 298 12.58 -14.95 3.79
C ALA A 298 11.10 -14.75 3.44
N ALA A 299 10.80 -13.64 2.76
CA ALA A 299 9.41 -13.21 2.67
C ALA A 299 8.55 -14.13 1.78
N GLY A 300 7.31 -14.40 2.22
CA GLY A 300 6.36 -15.27 1.53
C GLY A 300 6.57 -16.79 1.71
N ALA A 301 7.60 -17.22 2.48
CA ALA A 301 7.71 -18.60 2.90
C ALA A 301 6.66 -18.92 3.98
N THR A 302 5.97 -20.06 3.87
CA THR A 302 5.15 -20.58 4.96
C THR A 302 6.07 -21.13 6.05
N VAL A 303 5.92 -20.59 7.27
CA VAL A 303 6.68 -20.93 8.47
C VAL A 303 5.73 -21.47 9.53
N SER A 304 6.16 -22.52 10.23
CA SER A 304 5.48 -23.03 11.42
C SER A 304 6.22 -22.56 12.67
N VAL A 305 5.52 -21.85 13.55
CA VAL A 305 6.04 -21.36 14.84
C VAL A 305 5.25 -21.97 15.97
N ASP A 306 5.93 -22.69 16.86
CA ASP A 306 5.36 -23.19 18.09
C ASP A 306 5.39 -22.11 19.17
N LEU A 307 4.21 -21.76 19.69
CA LEU A 307 4.01 -20.91 20.85
C LEU A 307 3.74 -21.77 22.09
N CYS A 308 4.42 -21.44 23.18
CA CYS A 308 4.32 -22.11 24.47
C CYS A 308 3.57 -21.18 25.44
N LEU A 309 2.36 -21.60 25.84
CA LEU A 309 1.47 -20.81 26.69
C LEU A 309 1.19 -21.51 28.01
N THR A 310 1.09 -20.73 29.10
CA THR A 310 0.71 -21.24 30.43
C THR A 310 -0.33 -20.33 31.08
N TRP A 311 -1.41 -20.91 31.61
CA TRP A 311 -2.45 -20.18 32.33
C TRP A 311 -2.39 -20.44 33.83
N SER A 312 -2.65 -19.38 34.61
CA SER A 312 -2.73 -19.44 36.07
C SER A 312 -4.14 -19.71 36.60
N ALA A 313 -5.15 -19.73 35.74
CA ALA A 313 -6.54 -19.94 36.10
C ALA A 313 -7.23 -20.93 35.15
N ALA A 314 -8.10 -21.76 35.72
CA ALA A 314 -8.96 -22.65 34.97
C ALA A 314 -10.06 -21.88 34.23
N GLY A 315 -10.55 -22.44 33.14
CA GLY A 315 -11.58 -21.85 32.30
C GLY A 315 -11.32 -22.14 30.82
N ASP A 316 -12.28 -21.75 29.99
CA ASP A 316 -12.11 -21.73 28.55
C ASP A 316 -11.43 -20.41 28.18
N HIS A 317 -10.28 -20.49 27.53
CA HIS A 317 -9.51 -19.33 27.09
C HIS A 317 -9.48 -19.28 25.57
N THR A 318 -9.53 -18.09 24.99
CA THR A 318 -9.37 -17.91 23.55
C THR A 318 -8.04 -17.21 23.30
N VAL A 319 -7.20 -17.82 22.47
CA VAL A 319 -6.00 -17.20 21.93
C VAL A 319 -6.36 -16.63 20.57
N THR A 320 -6.05 -15.36 20.36
CA THR A 320 -6.21 -14.71 19.06
C THR A 320 -4.86 -14.22 18.58
N VAL A 321 -4.60 -14.44 17.30
CA VAL A 321 -3.49 -13.82 16.59
C VAL A 321 -4.07 -12.92 15.52
N GLY A 322 -3.49 -11.75 15.37
CA GLY A 322 -3.93 -10.76 14.41
C GLY A 322 -2.73 -10.07 13.82
N ALA A 323 -2.79 -9.79 12.53
CA ALA A 323 -1.78 -8.98 11.90
C ALA A 323 -2.50 -7.92 11.06
N GLU A 324 -2.25 -6.67 11.42
CA GLU A 324 -2.76 -5.50 10.71
C GLU A 324 -1.81 -5.16 9.56
N SER A 325 -2.30 -4.45 8.54
CA SER A 325 -1.51 -4.06 7.36
C SER A 325 -0.85 -5.22 6.60
N VAL A 326 -1.32 -6.45 6.83
CA VAL A 326 -0.83 -7.61 6.09
C VAL A 326 -1.59 -7.68 4.78
N GLY A 327 -0.94 -7.20 3.72
CA GLY A 327 -1.29 -7.39 2.32
C GLY A 327 -2.78 -7.35 2.05
N ALA A 328 -3.30 -6.17 1.67
CA ALA A 328 -4.69 -6.12 1.25
C ALA A 328 -4.90 -7.19 0.17
N THR A 329 -5.95 -7.98 0.29
CA THR A 329 -6.39 -8.86 -0.79
C THR A 329 -6.82 -8.07 -2.04
N ALA A 330 -6.62 -6.75 -2.05
CA ALA A 330 -6.74 -5.86 -3.19
C ALA A 330 -5.53 -4.93 -3.44
N ASP A 331 -4.37 -5.11 -2.78
CA ASP A 331 -3.13 -4.39 -3.10
C ASP A 331 -2.48 -4.94 -4.39
N GLN A 332 -3.30 -5.22 -5.39
CA GLN A 332 -2.87 -5.62 -6.70
C GLN A 332 -2.71 -4.35 -7.51
N LEU A 333 -1.45 -3.92 -7.65
CA LEU A 333 -1.07 -3.22 -8.87
C LEU A 333 -1.62 -4.07 -10.01
N HIS A 334 -2.59 -3.52 -10.72
CA HIS A 334 -3.17 -4.14 -11.89
C HIS A 334 -3.07 -3.18 -13.05
N TRP A 335 -3.07 -3.76 -14.23
CA TRP A 335 -2.82 -3.07 -15.47
C TRP A 335 -4.10 -3.04 -16.25
N VAL A 336 -4.54 -1.86 -16.67
CA VAL A 336 -5.75 -1.73 -17.49
C VAL A 336 -5.48 -0.88 -18.70
N GLN A 337 -6.06 -1.28 -19.83
CA GLN A 337 -5.87 -0.60 -21.10
C GLN A 337 -7.11 -0.76 -21.97
N SER A 338 -7.50 0.29 -22.70
CA SER A 338 -8.37 0.10 -23.85
C SER A 338 -7.52 -0.44 -25.01
N PRO A 339 -7.93 -1.50 -25.73
CA PRO A 339 -7.22 -1.94 -26.94
C PRO A 339 -7.36 -0.97 -28.13
N GLY A 340 -7.93 0.23 -27.91
CA GLY A 340 -8.09 1.26 -28.92
C GLY A 340 -6.76 1.81 -29.45
N ILE A 341 -6.75 2.12 -30.75
CA ILE A 341 -5.66 2.84 -31.42
C ILE A 341 -6.29 3.97 -32.22
N VAL A 342 -5.86 5.20 -31.96
CA VAL A 342 -6.35 6.42 -32.64
C VAL A 342 -5.16 7.12 -33.28
N GLY A 343 -5.27 7.46 -34.56
CA GLY A 343 -4.16 8.11 -35.28
C GLY A 343 -2.87 7.28 -35.38
N GLY A 344 -2.92 5.98 -35.09
CA GLY A 344 -1.74 5.10 -35.01
C GLY A 344 -1.05 5.08 -33.65
N VAL A 345 -1.58 5.80 -32.66
CA VAL A 345 -1.11 5.84 -31.28
C VAL A 345 -2.06 4.99 -30.41
N PRO A 346 -1.55 4.06 -29.61
CA PRO A 346 -2.39 3.23 -28.75
C PRO A 346 -2.91 4.02 -27.54
N CYS A 347 -3.99 3.52 -26.94
CA CYS A 347 -4.38 3.95 -25.59
C CYS A 347 -3.33 3.51 -24.57
N GLN A 348 -3.18 4.29 -23.52
CA GLN A 348 -2.10 4.10 -22.56
C GLN A 348 -2.43 3.00 -21.55
N VAL A 349 -1.41 2.25 -21.10
CA VAL A 349 -1.58 1.25 -20.04
C VAL A 349 -1.57 1.97 -18.69
N TYR A 350 -2.61 1.78 -17.90
CA TYR A 350 -2.72 2.36 -16.56
C TYR A 350 -2.14 1.42 -15.51
N SER A 351 -1.34 1.95 -14.60
CA SER A 351 -1.17 1.33 -13.28
C SER A 351 -2.31 1.78 -12.37
N ALA A 352 -3.14 0.83 -11.97
CA ALA A 352 -4.21 1.04 -11.00
C ALA A 352 -3.90 0.27 -9.72
N PHE A 353 -4.32 0.81 -8.59
CA PHE A 353 -4.04 0.23 -7.29
C PHE A 353 -5.28 0.28 -6.41
N SER A 354 -5.80 -0.90 -6.11
CA SER A 354 -7.08 -1.02 -5.45
C SER A 354 -6.91 -0.96 -3.94
N SER A 355 -6.90 0.24 -3.38
CA SER A 355 -6.97 0.38 -1.92
C SER A 355 -8.36 0.01 -1.40
N THR A 356 -8.66 -1.28 -1.21
CA THR A 356 -9.64 -1.67 -0.19
C THR A 356 -8.95 -1.63 1.14
N ALA A 357 -9.60 -1.08 2.17
CA ALA A 357 -9.07 -1.02 3.53
C ALA A 357 -8.38 -2.34 3.93
N PRO A 358 -7.23 -2.30 4.64
CA PRO A 358 -6.47 -3.50 4.97
C PRO A 358 -7.38 -4.49 5.70
N ALA A 359 -7.68 -5.62 5.07
CA ALA A 359 -8.26 -6.74 5.78
C ALA A 359 -7.14 -7.30 6.65
N GLY A 360 -7.16 -6.98 7.95
CA GLY A 360 -6.30 -7.69 8.89
C GLY A 360 -6.62 -9.19 8.79
N VAL A 361 -5.59 -10.03 8.77
CA VAL A 361 -5.79 -11.48 8.92
C VAL A 361 -5.77 -11.77 10.40
N SER A 362 -6.70 -12.60 10.84
CA SER A 362 -6.73 -13.08 12.22
C SER A 362 -7.11 -14.55 12.27
N ALA A 363 -6.62 -15.23 13.29
CA ALA A 363 -7.04 -16.57 13.64
C ALA A 363 -7.29 -16.62 15.14
N ALA A 364 -8.21 -17.50 15.55
CA ALA A 364 -8.55 -17.72 16.94
C ALA A 364 -8.55 -19.22 17.22
N LEU A 365 -8.14 -19.59 18.44
CA LEU A 365 -8.13 -20.95 18.93
C LEU A 365 -8.59 -20.97 20.39
N ASP A 366 -9.57 -21.81 20.70
CA ASP A 366 -10.03 -22.03 22.07
C ASP A 366 -9.18 -23.11 22.76
N VAL A 367 -8.81 -22.85 24.01
CA VAL A 367 -7.97 -23.71 24.85
C VAL A 367 -8.67 -23.94 26.19
N PRO A 368 -9.16 -25.16 26.45
CA PRO A 368 -9.77 -25.50 27.73
C PRO A 368 -8.69 -25.76 28.79
N VAL A 369 -8.72 -25.01 29.89
CA VAL A 369 -7.81 -25.19 31.04
C VAL A 369 -8.59 -25.70 32.24
N THR A 370 -8.20 -26.86 32.75
CA THR A 370 -8.85 -27.52 33.88
C THR A 370 -8.15 -27.21 35.19
N GLY A 371 -8.93 -26.85 36.20
CA GLY A 371 -8.43 -26.71 37.56
C GLY A 371 -8.39 -28.07 38.22
N THR A 372 -7.21 -28.51 38.68
CA THR A 372 -7.17 -29.53 39.73
C THR A 372 -7.71 -28.89 41.00
N THR A 373 -8.96 -29.20 41.38
CA THR A 373 -9.38 -28.99 42.76
C THR A 373 -8.61 -29.99 43.62
N GLU A 374 -7.37 -29.66 43.98
CA GLU A 374 -6.69 -30.39 45.04
C GLU A 374 -7.57 -30.20 46.30
N PRO A 375 -8.09 -31.29 46.91
CA PRO A 375 -8.93 -31.16 48.07
C PRO A 375 -8.12 -30.46 49.17
N THR A 376 -8.63 -29.33 49.65
CA THR A 376 -8.02 -28.60 50.75
C THR A 376 -7.77 -29.59 51.89
N PRO A 377 -6.51 -29.79 52.35
CA PRO A 377 -6.26 -30.72 53.44
C PRO A 377 -7.09 -30.28 54.64
N THR A 378 -7.93 -31.18 55.13
CA THR A 378 -8.75 -30.93 56.31
C THR A 378 -7.80 -30.54 57.45
N PRO A 379 -7.95 -29.38 58.12
CA PRO A 379 -7.06 -29.00 59.19
C PRO A 379 -7.06 -30.07 60.27
N THR A 380 -5.91 -30.70 60.49
CA THR A 380 -5.68 -31.62 61.61
C THR A 380 -5.94 -30.84 62.91
N PRO A 381 -6.76 -31.34 63.84
CA PRO A 381 -7.05 -30.63 65.08
C PRO A 381 -5.76 -30.34 65.84
N THR A 382 -5.50 -29.05 66.08
CA THR A 382 -4.36 -28.56 66.86
C THR A 382 -4.43 -29.14 68.27
N PRO A 383 -3.39 -29.82 68.79
CA PRO A 383 -3.37 -30.27 70.17
C PRO A 383 -3.41 -29.07 71.14
N THR A 384 -4.26 -29.18 72.16
CA THR A 384 -4.47 -28.21 73.23
C THR A 384 -3.15 -27.85 73.93
N PRO A 385 -2.86 -26.57 74.20
CA PRO A 385 -1.58 -26.16 74.78
C PRO A 385 -1.39 -26.70 76.21
N THR A 386 -0.30 -27.45 76.41
CA THR A 386 0.19 -27.84 77.73
C THR A 386 0.89 -26.66 78.39
N ALA A 387 0.72 -26.53 79.71
CA ALA A 387 1.20 -25.41 80.52
C ALA A 387 2.70 -25.10 80.32
N THR A 388 2.98 -23.81 80.09
CA THR A 388 4.30 -23.21 79.97
C THR A 388 5.08 -23.33 81.28
N PRO A 389 6.29 -23.96 81.31
CA PRO A 389 7.17 -23.85 82.46
C PRO A 389 7.82 -22.46 82.55
N GLU A 390 8.04 -22.05 83.79
CA GLU A 390 8.58 -20.78 84.27
C GLU A 390 9.97 -20.43 83.67
N PRO A 391 10.26 -19.15 83.37
CA PRO A 391 11.51 -18.75 82.73
C PRO A 391 12.73 -18.86 83.67
N THR A 392 13.72 -19.62 83.23
CA THR A 392 15.08 -19.69 83.80
C THR A 392 15.85 -18.39 83.53
N PRO A 393 16.64 -17.85 84.48
CA PRO A 393 17.36 -16.59 84.29
C PRO A 393 18.45 -16.66 83.20
N THR A 394 18.41 -15.69 82.29
CA THR A 394 19.37 -15.51 81.19
C THR A 394 20.73 -15.03 81.72
N PRO A 395 21.86 -15.63 81.31
CA PRO A 395 23.19 -15.14 81.67
C PRO A 395 23.54 -13.84 80.94
N THR A 396 24.20 -12.94 81.67
CA THR A 396 24.71 -11.65 81.22
C THR A 396 25.80 -11.82 80.14
N PRO A 397 25.64 -11.28 78.91
CA PRO A 397 26.72 -11.26 77.95
C PRO A 397 27.74 -10.15 78.26
N THR A 398 29.00 -10.58 78.20
CA THR A 398 30.25 -9.86 78.42
C THR A 398 30.52 -8.79 77.36
N ALA A 399 31.29 -7.76 77.74
CA ALA A 399 31.70 -6.64 76.89
C ALA A 399 32.35 -7.09 75.57
N THR A 400 31.87 -6.53 74.46
CA THR A 400 32.43 -6.70 73.11
C THR A 400 33.06 -5.36 72.68
N PRO A 401 34.26 -5.35 72.06
CA PRO A 401 35.14 -4.18 71.98
C PRO A 401 34.66 -3.05 71.05
N GLU A 402 35.15 -1.86 71.37
CA GLU A 402 34.97 -0.57 70.69
C GLU A 402 35.50 -0.62 69.24
N PRO A 403 34.68 -0.29 68.22
CA PRO A 403 35.16 -0.14 66.86
C PRO A 403 35.89 1.21 66.67
N SER A 404 37.10 1.08 66.15
CA SER A 404 38.04 2.10 65.69
C SER A 404 37.41 3.18 64.80
N GLU A 405 37.92 4.39 64.97
CA GLU A 405 37.57 5.60 64.23
C GLU A 405 37.62 5.40 62.71
N THR A 406 36.54 5.81 62.03
CA THR A 406 36.43 5.83 60.57
C THR A 406 36.82 7.22 60.05
N PRO A 407 37.68 7.35 59.03
CA PRO A 407 38.14 8.64 58.55
C PRO A 407 37.03 9.46 57.88
N THR A 408 37.01 10.74 58.22
CA THR A 408 36.12 11.79 57.73
C THR A 408 36.25 11.99 56.21
N PRO A 409 35.16 11.96 55.43
CA PRO A 409 35.22 12.28 54.00
C PRO A 409 35.45 13.79 53.77
N THR A 410 36.46 14.08 52.96
CA THR A 410 36.79 15.39 52.38
C THR A 410 35.61 15.93 51.54
N PRO A 411 35.27 17.23 51.60
CA PRO A 411 34.16 17.78 50.82
C PRO A 411 34.45 17.68 49.32
N SER A 412 33.51 17.09 48.59
CA SER A 412 33.47 17.08 47.12
C SER A 412 33.00 18.44 46.61
N GLU A 413 33.69 18.96 45.59
CA GLU A 413 33.40 20.24 44.96
C GLU A 413 32.04 20.21 44.25
N THR A 414 31.24 21.24 44.52
CA THR A 414 29.99 21.56 43.81
C THR A 414 30.29 21.84 42.34
N VAL A 415 29.92 20.93 41.44
CA VAL A 415 29.87 21.22 40.00
C VAL A 415 28.68 22.13 39.74
N ALA A 416 28.95 23.31 39.16
CA ALA A 416 27.94 24.28 38.74
C ALA A 416 27.04 23.71 37.63
N PRO A 417 25.75 24.09 37.56
CA PRO A 417 24.88 23.65 36.49
C PRO A 417 25.37 24.16 35.13
N THR A 418 25.43 23.26 34.15
CA THR A 418 25.62 23.58 32.74
C THR A 418 24.49 24.51 32.28
N PRO A 419 24.77 25.65 31.61
CA PRO A 419 23.70 26.50 31.07
C PRO A 419 23.00 25.82 29.89
N GLU A 420 21.68 25.97 29.90
CA GLU A 420 20.73 25.66 28.83
C GLU A 420 21.07 26.43 27.53
N PRO A 421 20.97 25.83 26.34
CA PRO A 421 21.23 26.55 25.09
C PRO A 421 20.11 27.56 24.78
N THR A 422 20.46 28.85 24.81
CA THR A 422 19.63 29.96 24.36
C THR A 422 19.29 29.85 22.85
N PRO A 423 18.03 30.09 22.44
CA PRO A 423 17.65 30.15 21.02
C PRO A 423 18.24 31.37 20.33
N THR A 424 18.97 31.15 19.23
CA THR A 424 19.51 32.19 18.36
C THR A 424 18.39 32.76 17.48
N THR A 425 17.99 34.01 17.72
CA THR A 425 17.20 34.82 16.78
C THR A 425 18.11 35.84 16.08
N PRO A 426 18.00 36.07 14.75
CA PRO A 426 18.90 36.95 14.00
C PRO A 426 18.76 38.42 14.40
N GLY A 427 19.90 39.11 14.47
CA GLY A 427 20.00 40.51 14.85
C GLY A 427 19.32 41.47 13.87
N SER A 428 18.63 42.46 14.43
CA SER A 428 18.26 43.72 13.80
C SER A 428 18.88 44.86 14.61
N VAL A 429 19.54 45.77 13.90
CA VAL A 429 20.38 46.84 14.42
C VAL A 429 19.54 48.11 14.61
N GLY A 430 19.59 48.71 15.82
CA GLY A 430 19.33 50.13 16.19
C GLY A 430 18.01 50.78 15.74
N GLY A 431 17.26 51.54 16.53
CA GLY A 431 17.52 52.25 17.77
C GLY A 431 16.59 53.48 17.80
N GLU A 432 16.24 53.90 19.01
CA GLU A 432 15.69 55.21 19.42
C GLU A 432 14.16 55.52 19.34
N SER A 433 13.63 55.69 20.57
CA SER A 433 12.68 56.72 21.07
C SER A 433 11.15 56.57 20.95
N ASP A 434 10.56 56.56 22.16
CA ASP A 434 9.30 57.14 22.65
C ASP A 434 7.93 56.57 22.23
N GLY A 435 7.15 56.13 23.24
CA GLY A 435 5.70 55.87 23.16
C GLY A 435 4.86 57.16 23.23
N PRO A 436 3.55 57.13 23.57
CA PRO A 436 2.68 55.98 23.88
C PRO A 436 1.29 56.01 23.17
N ASP A 437 0.42 55.08 23.57
CA ASP A 437 -1.05 55.10 23.54
C ASP A 437 -1.84 54.96 22.21
N GLY A 438 -2.78 54.00 22.22
CA GLY A 438 -4.16 54.27 21.83
C GLY A 438 -4.65 53.82 20.44
N ALA A 439 -5.67 52.96 20.50
CA ALA A 439 -6.90 53.02 19.69
C ALA A 439 -6.88 52.80 18.15
N LEU A 440 -7.53 51.68 17.77
CA LEU A 440 -8.59 51.50 16.74
C LEU A 440 -8.71 52.46 15.54
N ALA A 441 -8.78 51.90 14.33
CA ALA A 441 -9.74 52.18 13.23
C ALA A 441 -9.42 51.21 12.07
N VAL A 442 -10.27 50.35 11.48
CA VAL A 442 -11.60 50.54 10.85
C VAL A 442 -11.69 51.76 9.95
N THR A 443 -11.42 51.57 8.67
CA THR A 443 -12.16 52.08 7.47
C THR A 443 -11.64 51.23 6.28
N GLY A 444 -12.41 50.70 5.33
CA GLY A 444 -13.67 51.14 4.76
C GLY A 444 -13.41 52.02 3.53
N GLY A 445 -13.41 51.45 2.32
CA GLY A 445 -13.23 52.22 1.08
C GLY A 445 -13.58 51.46 -0.20
N VAL A 446 -14.84 51.59 -0.62
CA VAL A 446 -15.40 51.17 -1.92
C VAL A 446 -15.25 52.30 -2.96
N ILE A 447 -14.72 52.01 -4.16
CA ILE A 447 -14.94 52.68 -5.48
C ILE A 447 -14.45 51.65 -6.53
N GLY A 448 -15.03 51.33 -7.69
CA GLY A 448 -16.06 51.87 -8.58
C GLY A 448 -15.65 51.48 -10.02
N TRP A 449 -16.61 51.18 -10.91
CA TRP A 449 -16.45 50.46 -12.18
C TRP A 449 -15.70 51.21 -13.32
N GLY A 450 -15.05 50.44 -14.21
CA GLY A 450 -14.49 50.84 -15.53
C GLY A 450 -13.04 50.34 -15.68
N THR A 451 -12.62 49.56 -16.68
CA THR A 451 -12.89 49.59 -18.12
C THR A 451 -12.48 48.26 -18.79
N ALA A 452 -13.33 47.73 -19.66
CA ALA A 452 -12.95 46.80 -20.72
C ALA A 452 -12.40 47.56 -21.95
N PHE A 453 -11.70 46.85 -22.85
CA PHE A 453 -11.19 47.25 -24.17
C PHE A 453 -9.76 47.80 -24.30
N VAL A 454 -8.75 46.94 -24.16
CA VAL A 454 -7.51 47.04 -24.96
C VAL A 454 -7.05 45.62 -25.34
N GLY A 455 -7.57 45.09 -26.46
CA GLY A 455 -7.19 43.74 -26.92
C GLY A 455 -7.62 43.36 -28.34
N ALA A 456 -8.21 44.29 -29.11
CA ALA A 456 -8.70 44.01 -30.47
C ALA A 456 -8.00 44.83 -31.57
N ALA A 457 -7.16 45.82 -31.23
CA ALA A 457 -6.49 46.67 -32.22
C ALA A 457 -5.19 46.06 -32.80
N ALA A 458 -4.56 45.10 -32.11
CA ALA A 458 -3.31 44.49 -32.57
C ALA A 458 -3.52 43.37 -33.62
N VAL A 459 -4.67 42.70 -33.61
CA VAL A 459 -4.95 41.59 -34.55
C VAL A 459 -5.42 42.10 -35.92
N ALA A 460 -6.15 43.23 -35.96
CA ALA A 460 -6.64 43.81 -37.22
C ALA A 460 -5.51 44.40 -38.09
N LEU A 461 -4.46 44.98 -37.50
CA LEU A 461 -3.31 45.52 -38.23
C LEU A 461 -2.43 44.42 -38.83
N GLY A 462 -2.29 43.27 -38.16
CA GLY A 462 -1.52 42.12 -38.67
C GLY A 462 -2.13 41.48 -39.92
N VAL A 463 -3.47 41.37 -39.96
CA VAL A 463 -4.19 40.78 -41.11
C VAL A 463 -4.14 41.68 -42.35
N ILE A 464 -4.15 43.01 -42.17
CA ILE A 464 -4.08 43.97 -43.29
C ILE A 464 -2.69 43.96 -43.95
N VAL A 465 -1.61 43.80 -43.17
CA VAL A 465 -0.23 43.73 -43.72
C VAL A 465 0.03 42.41 -44.45
N LEU A 466 -0.54 41.29 -44.00
CA LEU A 466 -0.44 40.00 -44.68
C LEU A 466 -1.22 39.94 -45.99
N LEU A 467 -2.39 40.61 -46.06
CA LEU A 467 -3.18 40.69 -47.30
C LEU A 467 -2.56 41.66 -48.32
N ALA A 468 -1.88 42.73 -47.88
CA ALA A 468 -1.14 43.62 -48.77
C ALA A 468 0.10 42.93 -49.40
N ARG A 469 0.80 42.08 -48.63
CA ARG A 469 1.95 41.31 -49.16
C ARG A 469 1.57 40.22 -50.17
N ARG A 470 0.37 39.64 -50.09
CA ARG A 470 -0.09 38.64 -51.08
C ARG A 470 -0.45 39.26 -52.43
N ARG A 471 -0.85 40.53 -52.49
CA ARG A 471 -1.22 41.20 -53.75
C ARG A 471 -0.04 41.69 -54.59
N GLU A 472 1.14 41.85 -54.01
CA GLU A 472 2.36 42.23 -54.73
C GLU A 472 3.06 41.02 -55.40
N VAL A 473 2.75 39.79 -54.98
CA VAL A 473 3.34 38.56 -55.57
C VAL A 473 2.56 38.08 -56.81
N GLU A 474 1.31 38.52 -57.00
CA GLU A 474 0.49 38.20 -58.19
C GLU A 474 0.65 39.20 -59.35
N LYS A 475 1.58 40.15 -59.27
CA LYS A 475 1.81 41.17 -60.32
C LYS A 475 3.24 41.21 -60.89
N VAL A 476 4.03 40.15 -60.71
CA VAL A 476 5.32 39.98 -61.41
C VAL A 476 5.29 38.76 -62.30
#